data_AF-A0A397PAC4-F1
#
_entry.id   AF-A0A397PAC4-F1
#
_cell.length_a   1.000
_cell.length_b   1.000
_cell.length_c   1.000
_cell.angle_alpha   90.00
_cell.angle_beta   90.00
_cell.angle_gamma   90.00
#
_symmetry.space_group_name_H-M   'P 1'
#
loop_
_entity.id
_entity.type
_entity.pdbx_description
1 polymer ?
#
loop_
_entity_poly.entity_id
_entity_poly.type
_entity_poly.pdbx_seq_one_letter_code
_entity_poly.pdbx_strand_id
1 'polypeptide(L)' 'MSVEQHIEELRAELRSLTDENELRQVEAELEAALAERDRLWREDG' A
#
# COMPACT_ATOMS: atom_id res chain seq x y z
N MET A 1 -12.61 4.21 -1.59
CA MET A 1 -11.56 3.56 -2.39
C MET A 1 -11.42 2.15 -1.86
N SER A 2 -11.31 1.12 -2.71
CA SER A 2 -11.02 -0.22 -2.22
C SER A 2 -9.57 -0.30 -1.73
N VAL A 3 -9.27 -1.23 -0.83
CA VAL A 3 -7.89 -1.48 -0.38
C VAL A 3 -6.97 -1.81 -1.57
N GLU A 4 -7.51 -2.48 -2.60
CA GLU A 4 -6.78 -2.77 -3.83
C GLU A 4 -6.44 -1.51 -4.65
N GLN A 5 -7.37 -0.56 -4.78
CA GLN A 5 -7.10 0.71 -5.45
C GLN A 5 -6.00 1.49 -4.74
N HIS A 6 -6.06 1.55 -3.41
CA HIS A 6 -5.06 2.24 -2.60
C HIS A 6 -3.66 1.61 -2.72
N ILE A 7 -3.57 0.26 -2.77
CA ILE A 7 -2.31 -0.45 -3.03
C ILE A 7 -1.74 -0.07 -4.40
N GLU A 8 -2.56 0.03 -5.44
CA GLU A 8 -2.09 0.39 -6.78
C GLU A 8 -1.63 1.85 -6.87
N GLU A 9 -2.25 2.76 -6.13
CA GLU A 9 -1.81 4.16 -5.98
C GLU A 9 -0.42 4.22 -5.33
N LEU A 10 -0.25 3.58 -4.17
CA LEU A 10 1.04 3.55 -3.45
C LEU A 10 2.15 2.92 -4.31
N ARG A 11 1.83 1.86 -5.06
CA ARG A 11 2.77 1.27 -6.03
C ARG A 11 3.13 2.22 -7.17
N ALA A 12 2.21 3.07 -7.61
CA ALA A 12 2.49 4.07 -8.62
C ALA A 12 3.42 5.16 -8.07
N GLU A 13 3.17 5.61 -6.84
CA GLU A 13 4.00 6.59 -6.15
C GLU A 13 5.43 6.09 -5.97
N LEU A 14 5.64 4.85 -5.48
CA LEU A 14 6.97 4.26 -5.34
C LEU A 14 7.76 4.19 -6.65
N ARG A 15 7.10 4.12 -7.81
CA ARG A 15 7.78 4.14 -9.12
C ARG A 15 8.23 5.53 -9.54
N SER A 16 7.61 6.58 -9.02
CA SER A 16 7.89 7.97 -9.40
C SER A 16 8.70 8.75 -8.36
N LEU A 17 8.60 8.37 -7.08
CA LEU A 17 9.28 9.04 -5.99
C LEU A 17 10.79 8.77 -6.02
N THR A 18 11.56 9.81 -5.66
CA THR A 18 13.02 9.75 -5.60
C THR A 18 13.57 10.19 -4.24
N ASP A 19 12.76 10.84 -3.41
CA ASP A 19 13.13 11.20 -2.05
C ASP A 19 13.05 9.98 -1.14
N GLU A 20 14.15 9.69 -0.43
CA GLU A 20 14.26 8.52 0.42
C GLU A 20 13.31 8.55 1.62
N ASN A 21 12.95 9.74 2.12
CA ASN A 21 11.98 9.85 3.22
C ASN A 21 10.56 9.61 2.72
N GLU A 22 10.20 10.16 1.56
CA GLU A 22 8.90 9.91 0.91
C GLU A 22 8.75 8.44 0.55
N LEU A 23 9.80 7.81 -0.02
CA LEU A 23 9.80 6.37 -0.31
C LEU A 23 9.52 5.54 0.95
N ARG A 24 10.24 5.77 2.05
CA ARG A 24 10.01 5.03 3.30
C ARG A 24 8.61 5.24 3.88
N GLN A 25 8.02 6.43 3.70
CA GLN A 25 6.65 6.69 4.15
C GLN A 25 5.65 5.88 3.32
N VAL A 26 5.77 5.94 2.00
CA VAL A 26 4.89 5.21 1.08
C VAL A 26 5.06 3.70 1.20
N GLU A 27 6.27 3.20 1.47
CA GLU A 27 6.52 1.78 1.78
C GLU A 27 5.78 1.34 3.06
N ALA A 28 5.84 2.13 4.13
CA ALA A 28 5.14 1.82 5.39
C ALA A 28 3.60 1.84 5.21
N GLU A 29 3.08 2.77 4.41
CA GLU A 29 1.66 2.82 4.05
C GLU A 29 1.26 1.60 3.20
N LEU A 30 2.11 1.18 2.26
CA LEU A 30 1.86 0.00 1.42
C LEU A 30 1.84 -1.29 2.25
N GLU A 31 2.75 -1.44 3.21
CA GLU A 31 2.75 -2.57 4.13
C GLU A 31 1.46 -2.63 4.97
N ALA A 32 1.00 -1.49 5.48
CA ALA A 32 -0.25 -1.41 6.24
C ALA A 32 -1.46 -1.78 5.37
N ALA A 33 -1.52 -1.27 4.14
CA ALA A 33 -2.61 -1.57 3.20
C ALA A 33 -2.63 -3.05 2.78
N LEU A 34 -1.46 -3.65 2.55
CA LEU A 34 -1.33 -5.08 2.27
C LEU A 34 -1.77 -5.94 3.46
N ALA A 35 -1.39 -5.57 4.68
CA ALA A 35 -1.83 -6.28 5.89
C ALA A 35 -3.35 -6.20 6.07
N GLU A 36 -3.95 -5.05 5.77
CA GLU A 36 -5.41 -4.90 5.83
C GLU A 36 -6.11 -5.75 4.77
N ARG A 37 -5.62 -5.74 3.53
CA ARG A 37 -6.12 -6.65 2.49
C ARG A 37 -6.06 -8.10 2.97
N ASP A 38 -4.94 -8.53 3.51
CA ASP A 38 -4.78 -9.90 3.98
C ASP A 38 -5.71 -10.26 5.14
N ARG A 39 -6.09 -9.29 5.99
CA ARG A 39 -7.14 -9.48 7.01
C ARG A 39 -8.50 -9.67 6.38
N LEU A 40 -8.91 -8.78 5.48
CA LEU A 40 -10.19 -8.85 4.78
C LEU A 40 -10.35 -10.20 4.05
N TRP A 41 -9.28 -10.66 3.38
CA TRP A 41 -9.28 -11.94 2.68
C TRP A 41 -9.34 -13.17 3.62
N ARG A 42 -8.92 -13.04 4.88
CA ARG A 42 -9.07 -14.10 5.89
C ARG A 42 -10.44 -14.09 6.56
N GLU A 43 -11.09 -12.93 6.63
CA GLU A 43 -12.42 -12.77 7.22
C GLU A 43 -13.53 -13.19 6.23
N ASP A 44 -13.28 -13.03 4.92
CA ASP A 44 -14.18 -13.47 3.84
C ASP A 44 -13.98 -14.93 3.38
N GLY A 45 -13.00 -15.65 3.96
CA GLY A 45 -12.57 -17.00 3.57
C GLY A 45 -13.20 -18.18 4.32
#